data_AF-A0A183GM25-F1
#
_entry.id   AF-A0A183GM25-F1
#
_cell.length_a   1.000
_cell.length_b   1.000
_cell.length_c   1.000
_cell.angle_alpha   90.00
_cell.angle_beta   90.00
_cell.angle_gamma   90.00
#
_symmetry.space_group_name_H-M   'P 1'
#
loop_
_entity.id
_entity.type
_entity.pdbx_description
1 polymer ?
#
loop_
_entity_poly.entity_id
_entity_poly.type
_entity_poly.pdbx_seq_one_letter_code
_entity_poly.pdbx_strand_id
1 'polypeptide(L)'
;MIGKSPKSPSSVPHALTETQVNRCASDCPELRHRLNRGYLDRVLASDEKAMLCGNGEAGKQWLKRNELEILTSKPELHRRKVCCVFGG
;
A
#
# COMPACT_ATOMS: atom_id res chain seq x y z
N MET A 1 -22.51 -20.37 -18.03
CA MET A 1 -21.05 -20.45 -17.82
C MET A 1 -20.58 -19.14 -17.21
N ILE A 2 -20.11 -19.14 -15.97
CA ILE A 2 -19.53 -17.94 -15.34
C ILE A 2 -18.14 -17.73 -15.98
N GLY A 3 -18.05 -16.71 -16.83
CA GLY A 3 -16.81 -16.35 -17.52
C GLY A 3 -15.78 -15.82 -16.54
N LYS A 4 -14.56 -16.37 -16.56
CA LYS A 4 -13.43 -15.81 -15.81
C LYS A 4 -12.98 -14.53 -16.51
N SER A 5 -13.07 -13.38 -15.84
CA SER A 5 -12.49 -12.13 -16.33
C SER A 5 -10.99 -12.07 -15.99
N PRO A 6 -10.13 -11.56 -16.88
CA PRO A 6 -8.73 -11.34 -16.56
C PRO A 6 -8.61 -10.33 -15.42
N LYS A 7 -7.81 -10.67 -14.39
CA LYS A 7 -7.45 -9.80 -13.27
C LYS A 7 -5.95 -9.50 -13.35
N SER A 8 -5.58 -8.25 -13.09
CA SER A 8 -4.17 -7.89 -12.93
C SER A 8 -3.57 -8.59 -11.70
N PRO A 9 -2.29 -8.97 -11.73
CA PRO A 9 -1.61 -9.52 -10.56
C PRO A 9 -1.57 -8.48 -9.43
N SER A 10 -1.69 -8.94 -8.18
CA SER A 10 -1.53 -8.11 -7.00
C SER A 10 -0.03 -7.83 -6.75
N SER A 11 0.31 -6.58 -6.44
CA SER A 11 1.64 -6.26 -5.92
C SER A 11 1.72 -6.68 -4.45
N VAL A 12 2.80 -7.41 -4.09
CA VAL A 12 3.11 -7.76 -2.71
C VAL A 12 4.39 -7.03 -2.27
N PRO A 13 4.51 -6.59 -1.01
CA PRO A 13 5.65 -5.78 -0.56
C PRO A 13 6.99 -6.51 -0.67
N HIS A 14 7.00 -7.81 -0.40
CA HIS A 14 8.21 -8.62 -0.42
C HIS A 14 7.85 -10.10 -0.58
N ALA A 15 8.74 -10.87 -1.22
CA ALA A 15 8.65 -12.32 -1.24
C ALA A 15 9.19 -12.87 0.10
N LEU A 16 8.28 -13.33 0.96
CA LEU A 16 8.65 -13.78 2.30
C LEU A 16 9.47 -15.09 2.26
N THR A 17 10.47 -15.18 3.12
CA THR A 17 11.14 -16.44 3.43
C THR A 17 10.27 -17.30 4.34
N GLU A 18 10.51 -18.61 4.38
CA GLU A 18 9.77 -19.54 5.23
C GLU A 18 9.83 -19.11 6.71
N THR A 19 10.98 -18.65 7.19
CA THR A 19 11.15 -18.13 8.54
C THR A 19 10.26 -16.91 8.82
N GLN A 20 10.12 -15.99 7.87
CA GLN A 20 9.25 -14.83 8.01
C GLN A 20 7.77 -15.23 8.02
N VAL A 21 7.39 -16.19 7.16
CA VAL A 21 6.03 -16.76 7.15
C VAL A 21 5.72 -17.41 8.50
N ASN A 22 6.63 -18.23 9.03
CA ASN A 22 6.43 -18.94 10.29
C ASN A 22 6.31 -17.97 11.47
N ARG A 23 7.12 -16.91 11.51
CA ARG A 23 6.98 -15.84 12.53
C ARG A 23 5.63 -15.13 12.44
N CYS A 24 5.22 -14.70 11.24
CA CYS A 24 3.90 -14.10 11.06
C CYS A 24 2.78 -15.05 11.50
N ALA A 25 2.91 -16.35 11.21
CA ALA A 25 1.94 -17.37 11.56
C ALA A 25 1.88 -17.65 13.08
N SER A 26 2.99 -17.49 13.83
CA SER A 26 3.00 -17.63 15.29
C SER A 26 2.51 -16.36 16.00
N ASP A 27 2.96 -15.19 15.54
CA ASP A 27 2.79 -13.93 16.27
C ASP A 27 1.37 -13.38 16.10
N CYS A 28 0.77 -13.52 14.90
CA CYS A 28 -0.58 -13.01 14.63
C CYS A 28 -1.65 -13.62 15.55
N PRO A 29 -1.72 -14.96 15.75
CA PRO A 29 -2.65 -15.56 16.70
C PRO A 29 -2.43 -15.08 18.14
N GLU A 30 -1.17 -14.94 18.57
CA GLU A 30 -0.86 -14.49 19.93
C GLU A 30 -1.33 -13.05 20.17
N LEU A 31 -1.03 -12.15 19.24
CA LEU A 31 -1.50 -10.76 19.29
C LEU A 31 -3.03 -10.69 19.26
N ARG A 32 -3.70 -11.58 18.50
CA ARG A 32 -5.17 -11.68 18.49
C ARG A 32 -5.74 -12.16 19.82
N HIS A 33 -5.08 -13.07 20.52
CA HIS A 33 -5.48 -13.46 21.88
C HIS A 33 -5.32 -12.32 22.87
N ARG A 34 -4.26 -11.52 22.75
CA ARG A 34 -4.08 -10.31 23.55
C ARG A 34 -5.15 -9.27 23.22
N LEU A 35 -5.54 -9.15 21.95
CA LEU A 35 -6.56 -8.20 21.47
C LEU A 35 -7.89 -8.41 22.17
N ASN A 36 -8.33 -9.67 22.26
CA ASN A 36 -9.56 -10.04 22.96
C ASN A 36 -9.54 -9.71 24.46
N ARG A 37 -8.35 -9.46 25.05
CA ARG A 37 -8.18 -9.03 26.45
C ARG A 37 -8.13 -7.51 26.63
N GLY A 38 -8.27 -6.73 25.55
CA GLY A 38 -8.38 -5.27 25.59
C GLY A 38 -7.06 -4.55 25.87
N TYR A 39 -6.20 -4.43 24.84
CA TYR A 39 -4.93 -3.70 24.95
C TYR A 39 -4.70 -2.62 23.89
N LEU A 40 -5.57 -2.53 22.86
CA LEU A 40 -5.36 -1.61 21.74
C LEU A 40 -5.42 -0.14 22.15
N ASP A 41 -6.21 0.19 23.17
CA ASP A 41 -6.32 1.53 23.76
C ASP A 41 -4.98 2.03 24.33
N ARG A 42 -4.01 1.13 24.53
CA ARG A 42 -2.68 1.44 25.08
C ARG A 42 -1.58 1.33 24.03
N VAL A 43 -1.89 0.91 22.82
CA VAL A 43 -0.90 0.79 21.75
C VAL A 43 -0.72 2.14 21.10
N LEU A 44 0.46 2.73 21.26
CA LEU A 44 0.90 3.87 20.46
C LEU A 44 1.68 3.34 19.27
N ALA A 45 1.19 3.59 18.05
CA ALA A 45 1.88 3.22 16.82
C ALA A 45 2.48 4.47 16.17
N SER A 46 3.71 4.37 15.66
CA SER A 46 4.37 5.45 14.94
C SER A 46 5.16 4.89 13.76
N ASP A 47 5.20 5.65 12.67
CA ASP A 47 6.00 5.31 11.48
C ASP A 47 6.48 6.58 10.76
N GLU A 48 7.60 6.46 10.05
CA GLU A 48 8.12 7.52 9.20
C GLU A 48 7.66 7.31 7.76
N LYS A 49 7.07 8.34 7.16
CA LYS A 49 6.63 8.29 5.76
C LYS A 49 7.12 9.50 4.98
N ALA A 50 7.81 9.20 3.88
CA ALA A 50 8.22 10.22 2.91
C ALA A 50 7.02 10.67 2.07
N MET A 51 6.76 11.97 2.08
CA MET A 51 5.73 12.63 1.27
C MET A 51 6.37 13.31 0.07
N LEU A 52 5.85 13.03 -1.13
CA LEU A 52 6.33 13.61 -2.39
C LEU A 52 5.63 14.95 -2.66
N CYS A 53 6.40 16.01 -2.93
CA CYS A 53 5.84 17.25 -3.45
C CYS A 53 5.34 17.06 -4.89
N GLY A 54 4.07 17.37 -5.16
CA GLY A 54 3.47 17.23 -6.49
C GLY A 54 3.26 15.78 -6.92
N ASN A 55 2.65 14.95 -6.06
CA ASN A 55 2.26 13.58 -6.37
C ASN A 55 1.08 13.52 -7.37
N GLY A 56 1.27 14.06 -8.58
CA GLY A 56 0.29 13.97 -9.65
C GLY A 56 0.19 12.53 -10.14
N GLU A 57 -0.96 11.91 -9.93
CA GLU A 57 -1.28 10.60 -10.49
C GLU A 57 -1.70 10.75 -11.94
N ALA A 58 -1.36 9.78 -12.78
CA ALA A 58 -1.95 9.69 -14.12
C ALA A 58 -3.44 9.40 -13.96
N GLY A 59 -4.27 10.42 -14.19
CA GLY A 59 -5.72 10.30 -14.09
C GLY A 59 -6.28 9.40 -15.17
N LYS A 60 -7.31 8.62 -14.85
CA LYS A 60 -8.11 7.93 -15.87
C LYS A 60 -8.93 8.96 -16.63
N GLN A 61 -8.89 8.91 -17.95
CA GLN A 61 -9.65 9.82 -18.80
C GLN A 61 -10.80 9.07 -19.47
N TRP A 62 -11.97 9.71 -19.52
CA TRP A 62 -13.09 9.25 -20.31
C TRP A 62 -13.04 9.97 -21.66
N LEU A 63 -12.68 9.24 -22.70
CA LEU A 63 -12.47 9.78 -24.05
C LEU A 63 -13.39 9.07 -25.03
N LYS A 64 -13.75 9.76 -26.12
CA LYS A 64 -14.45 9.11 -27.23
C LYS A 64 -13.49 8.17 -27.95
N ARG A 65 -14.06 7.21 -28.68
CA ARG A 65 -13.30 6.29 -29.53
C ARG A 65 -12.47 7.11 -30.53
N ASN A 66 -11.13 6.97 -30.45
CA ASN A 66 -10.11 7.69 -31.23
C ASN A 66 -9.75 9.13 -30.78
N GLU A 67 -10.24 9.61 -29.64
CA GLU A 67 -9.69 10.82 -29.02
C GLU A 67 -8.33 10.51 -28.37
N LEU A 68 -7.37 11.42 -28.53
CA LEU A 68 -6.03 11.29 -27.94
C LEU A 68 -6.07 11.56 -26.44
N GLU A 69 -5.38 10.74 -25.67
CA GLU A 69 -5.24 10.94 -24.22
C GLU A 69 -4.29 12.10 -23.92
N ILE A 70 -4.60 12.86 -22.86
CA ILE A 70 -3.66 13.86 -22.33
C ILE A 70 -2.60 13.13 -21.53
N LEU A 71 -1.37 13.13 -22.06
CA LEU A 71 -0.24 12.49 -21.42
C LEU A 71 0.14 13.22 -20.13
N THR A 72 0.20 12.49 -19.02
CA THR A 72 0.78 12.99 -17.77
C THR A 72 2.29 12.77 -17.82
N SER A 73 3.08 13.77 -17.43
CA SER A 73 4.54 13.62 -17.41
C SER A 73 4.96 12.57 -16.40
N LYS A 74 5.95 11.74 -16.77
CA LYS A 74 6.48 10.70 -15.88
C LYS A 74 7.01 11.37 -14.61
N PRO A 75 6.66 10.88 -13.41
CA PRO A 75 7.18 11.43 -12.19
C PRO A 75 8.70 11.26 -12.15
N GLU A 76 9.41 12.36 -11.90
CA GLU A 76 10.86 12.37 -11.74
C GLU A 76 11.25 11.57 -10.48
N LEU A 77 12.28 10.73 -10.61
CA LEU A 77 12.72 9.83 -9.53
C LEU A 77 13.25 10.61 -8.31
N HIS A 78 13.88 11.76 -8.54
CA HIS A 78 14.55 12.60 -7.54
C HIS A 78 13.72 13.83 -7.14
N ARG A 79 12.40 13.68 -7.04
CA ARG A 79 11.53 14.76 -6.53
C ARG A 79 11.89 15.15 -5.10
N ARG A 80 11.62 16.42 -4.76
CA ARG A 80 11.66 16.89 -3.37
C ARG A 80 10.70 16.05 -2.52
N LYS A 81 11.23 15.50 -1.43
CA LYS A 81 10.50 14.70 -0.45
C LYS A 81 10.62 15.37 0.91
N VAL A 82 9.56 15.29 1.70
CA VAL A 82 9.57 15.67 3.11
C VAL A 82 9.34 14.40 3.92
N CYS A 83 10.18 14.15 4.93
CA CYS A 83 9.94 13.05 5.87
C CYS A 83 9.01 13.55 6.98
N CYS A 84 7.91 12.83 7.21
CA CYS A 84 6.97 13.12 8.27
C CYS A 84 6.88 11.91 9.20
N VAL A 85 6.81 12.17 10.50
CA VAL A 85 6.50 11.17 11.52
C VAL A 85 5.00 11.18 11.74
N PHE A 86 4.35 10.03 11.63
CA PHE A 86 2.93 9.85 11.89
C PHE A 86 2.77 8.91 13.09
N GLY A 87 1.98 9.31 14.08
CA GLY A 87 1.63 8.45 15.20
C GLY A 87 0.19 8.66 15.67
N GLY A 88 -0.37 7.62 16.28
CA GLY A 88 -1.74 7.57 16.78
C GLY A 88 -1.90 6.56 17.91
#